data_AF-A0A3S1DCD8-F1
#
_entry.id   AF-A0A3S1DCD8-F1
#
_cell.length_a   1.000
_cell.length_b   1.000
_cell.length_c   1.000
_cell.angle_alpha   90.00
_cell.angle_beta   90.00
_cell.angle_gamma   90.00
#
_symmetry.space_group_name_H-M   'P 1'
#
loop_
_entity.id
_entity.type
_entity.pdbx_description
1 polymer ?
#
loop_
_entity_poly.entity_id
_entity_poly.type
_entity_poly.pdbx_seq_one_letter_code
_entity_poly.pdbx_strand_id
1 'polypeptide(L)'
;MNTAAIRAQISRAQEHEAETKQLAQHLAKQLPHLHAAIELPDTDKNVVMTRFVSAYIEQVPDLLDAANAVAREAGIESQIKPVLKIAEQYFAQPLPLLDGHPGLEGLLDEAYLAHRLVEEVNDLYIKHLGQPLIPLDMTVANLIAHQLIGEAFANQLDEAVHHALDEMLNDESFAVESVDAYRERLTSPETGAAWSRWPCLSKQLGVGLNL
;
A
#
# COMPACT_ATOMS: atom_id res chain seq x y z
N MET A 1 1.23 9.08 13.70
CA MET A 1 1.96 7.91 13.18
C MET A 1 3.45 8.11 13.40
N ASN A 2 4.24 7.04 13.49
CA ASN A 2 5.71 7.07 13.47
C ASN A 2 6.24 6.73 12.06
N THR A 3 5.74 7.43 11.05
CA THR A 3 6.15 7.28 9.64
C THR A 3 7.63 7.63 9.42
N ALA A 4 8.22 8.45 10.31
CA ALA A 4 9.65 8.74 10.32
C ALA A 4 10.51 7.49 10.54
N ALA A 5 10.09 6.56 11.41
CA ALA A 5 10.80 5.31 11.62
C ALA A 5 10.75 4.41 10.38
N ILE A 6 9.58 4.34 9.72
CA ILE A 6 9.40 3.60 8.47
C ILE A 6 10.33 4.18 7.38
N ARG A 7 10.35 5.51 7.20
CA ARG A 7 11.26 6.16 6.24
C ARG A 7 12.72 5.81 6.51
N ALA A 8 13.16 5.82 7.78
CA ALA A 8 14.52 5.46 8.14
C ALA A 8 14.85 3.97 7.90
N GLN A 9 13.86 3.07 8.02
CA GLN A 9 14.02 1.66 7.67
C GLN A 9 14.13 1.47 6.15
N ILE A 10 13.30 2.16 5.37
CA ILE A 10 13.34 2.15 3.91
C ILE A 10 14.70 2.65 3.41
N SER A 11 15.19 3.79 3.92
CA SER A 11 16.51 4.32 3.52
C SER A 11 17.65 3.33 3.78
N ARG A 12 17.66 2.66 4.93
CA ARG A 12 18.67 1.62 5.24
C ARG A 12 18.57 0.42 4.29
N ALA A 13 17.36 0.00 3.94
CA ALA A 13 17.16 -1.11 2.99
C ALA A 13 17.60 -0.73 1.57
N GLN A 14 17.44 0.53 1.17
CA GLN A 14 17.93 1.04 -0.12
C GLN A 14 19.45 1.11 -0.17
N GLU A 15 20.10 1.56 0.91
CA GLU A 15 21.55 1.51 1.05
C GLU A 15 22.08 0.06 0.94
N HIS A 16 21.43 -0.87 1.64
CA HIS A 16 21.75 -2.30 1.55
C HIS A 16 21.58 -2.85 0.13
N GLU A 17 20.52 -2.47 -0.59
CA GLU A 17 20.32 -2.89 -1.99
C GLU A 17 21.36 -2.27 -2.93
N ALA A 18 21.78 -1.02 -2.67
CA ALA A 18 22.81 -0.36 -3.46
C ALA A 18 24.12 -1.16 -3.44
N GLU A 19 24.46 -1.75 -2.28
CA GLU A 19 25.66 -2.55 -2.06
C GLU A 19 25.51 -4.02 -2.51
N THR A 20 24.38 -4.67 -2.22
CA THR A 20 24.24 -6.13 -2.35
C THR A 20 23.60 -6.59 -3.65
N LYS A 21 22.76 -5.75 -4.29
CA LYS A 21 21.93 -6.12 -5.46
C LYS A 21 21.02 -7.33 -5.21
N GLN A 22 20.63 -7.57 -3.96
CA GLN A 22 19.86 -8.74 -3.57
C GLN A 22 18.46 -8.74 -4.21
N LEU A 23 17.75 -7.61 -4.15
CA LEU A 23 16.44 -7.45 -4.78
C LEU A 23 16.54 -7.62 -6.29
N ALA A 24 17.52 -6.99 -6.94
CA ALA A 24 17.70 -7.14 -8.38
C ALA A 24 17.97 -8.61 -8.79
N GLN A 25 18.71 -9.38 -7.98
CA GLN A 25 18.94 -10.81 -8.22
C GLN A 25 17.68 -11.65 -7.98
N HIS A 26 16.87 -11.30 -6.98
CA HIS A 26 15.58 -11.95 -6.72
C HIS A 26 14.61 -11.71 -7.89
N LEU A 27 14.42 -10.44 -8.28
CA LEU A 27 13.52 -10.05 -9.38
C LEU A 27 13.92 -10.66 -10.72
N ALA A 28 15.22 -10.82 -10.99
CA ALA A 28 15.69 -11.53 -12.19
C ALA A 28 15.16 -12.96 -12.31
N LYS A 29 14.91 -13.64 -11.17
CA LYS A 29 14.36 -15.00 -11.13
C LYS A 29 12.84 -15.01 -11.28
N GLN A 30 12.16 -13.98 -10.77
CA GLN A 30 10.70 -13.87 -10.83
C GLN A 30 10.20 -13.34 -12.18
N LEU A 31 10.95 -12.44 -12.83
CA LEU A 31 10.57 -11.81 -14.09
C LEU A 31 10.11 -12.77 -15.21
N PRO A 32 10.74 -13.94 -15.44
CA PRO A 32 10.27 -14.90 -16.44
C PRO A 32 8.90 -15.52 -16.14
N HIS A 33 8.43 -15.43 -14.89
CA HIS A 33 7.18 -16.00 -14.40
C HIS A 33 6.09 -14.93 -14.26
N LEU A 34 6.43 -13.68 -14.55
CA LEU A 34 5.49 -12.56 -14.50
C LEU A 34 4.33 -12.80 -15.48
N HIS A 35 3.10 -12.57 -15.01
CA HIS A 35 1.93 -12.76 -15.84
C HIS A 35 1.99 -11.90 -17.11
N ALA A 36 1.61 -12.48 -18.26
CA ALA A 36 1.73 -11.83 -19.58
C ALA A 36 0.93 -10.53 -19.73
N ALA A 37 -0.06 -10.31 -18.85
CA ALA A 37 -0.83 -9.07 -18.81
C ALA A 37 -0.03 -7.88 -18.24
N ILE A 38 1.07 -8.11 -17.51
CA ILE A 38 1.91 -7.03 -16.98
C ILE A 38 2.85 -6.55 -18.08
N GLU A 39 2.60 -5.33 -18.55
CA GLU A 39 3.44 -4.67 -19.53
C GLU A 39 4.60 -3.95 -18.87
N LEU A 40 5.79 -4.24 -19.37
CA LEU A 40 7.02 -3.58 -18.99
C LEU A 40 7.55 -2.79 -20.19
N PRO A 41 8.14 -1.60 -19.98
CA PRO A 41 8.76 -0.83 -21.06
C PRO A 41 9.85 -1.65 -21.77
N ASP A 42 10.12 -1.33 -23.05
CA ASP A 42 11.23 -1.85 -23.86
C ASP A 42 12.60 -1.30 -23.39
N THR A 43 12.88 -1.49 -22.11
CA THR A 43 14.13 -1.16 -21.41
C THR A 43 14.53 -2.34 -20.53
N ASP A 44 15.57 -2.20 -19.71
CA ASP A 44 15.96 -3.27 -18.79
C ASP A 44 14.84 -3.53 -17.76
N LYS A 45 14.09 -4.62 -17.98
CA LYS A 45 12.95 -5.05 -17.15
C LYS A 45 13.31 -5.18 -15.68
N ASN A 46 14.52 -5.63 -15.36
CA ASN A 46 14.96 -5.82 -13.99
C ASN A 46 15.21 -4.48 -13.29
N VAL A 47 15.81 -3.52 -14.02
CA VAL A 47 15.96 -2.14 -13.53
C VAL A 47 14.60 -1.49 -13.31
N VAL A 48 13.65 -1.67 -14.23
CA VAL A 48 12.28 -1.13 -14.09
C VAL A 48 11.59 -1.73 -12.87
N MET A 49 11.65 -3.05 -12.68
CA MET A 49 11.02 -3.71 -11.52
C MET A 49 11.69 -3.36 -10.19
N THR A 50 13.01 -3.22 -10.17
CA THR A 50 13.71 -2.76 -8.96
C THR A 50 13.25 -1.35 -8.57
N ARG A 51 13.12 -0.44 -9.54
CA ARG A 51 12.59 0.91 -9.31
C ARG A 51 11.14 0.90 -8.87
N PHE A 52 10.33 0.02 -9.46
CA PHE A 52 8.93 -0.17 -9.05
C PHE A 52 8.84 -0.59 -7.58
N VAL A 53 9.56 -1.63 -7.18
CA VAL A 53 9.55 -2.11 -5.78
C VAL A 53 10.03 -1.03 -4.83
N SER A 54 11.14 -0.34 -5.14
CA SER A 54 11.61 0.79 -4.32
C SER A 54 10.55 1.87 -4.16
N ALA A 55 9.94 2.32 -5.26
CA ALA A 55 8.94 3.38 -5.21
C ALA A 55 7.64 2.94 -4.52
N TYR A 56 7.25 1.67 -4.65
CA TYR A 56 6.10 1.07 -3.98
C TYR A 56 6.27 1.07 -2.47
N ILE A 57 7.46 0.68 -1.99
CA ILE A 57 7.83 0.70 -0.57
C ILE A 57 7.91 2.15 -0.05
N GLU A 58 8.57 3.05 -0.80
CA GLU A 58 8.74 4.46 -0.44
C GLU A 58 7.41 5.21 -0.27
N GLN A 59 6.36 4.78 -0.95
CA GLN A 59 5.06 5.42 -0.91
C GLN A 59 4.31 5.19 0.41
N VAL A 60 4.63 4.12 1.16
CA VAL A 60 3.84 3.71 2.33
C VAL A 60 3.77 4.80 3.42
N PRO A 61 4.89 5.40 3.89
CA PRO A 61 4.82 6.42 4.93
C PRO A 61 3.98 7.63 4.52
N ASP A 62 4.12 8.03 3.25
CA ASP A 62 3.38 9.13 2.64
C ASP A 62 1.88 8.83 2.54
N LEU A 63 1.51 7.60 2.18
CA LEU A 63 0.12 7.12 2.20
C LEU A 63 -0.48 7.17 3.61
N LEU A 64 0.25 6.67 4.62
CA LEU A 64 -0.23 6.64 6.00
C LEU A 64 -0.40 8.04 6.60
N ASP A 65 0.54 8.96 6.32
CA ASP A 65 0.45 10.36 6.75
C ASP A 65 -0.80 11.03 6.13
N ALA A 66 -1.03 10.81 4.84
CA ALA A 66 -2.14 11.41 4.12
C ALA A 66 -3.50 10.81 4.53
N ALA A 67 -3.58 9.49 4.72
CA ALA A 67 -4.76 8.81 5.27
C ALA A 67 -5.15 9.38 6.64
N ASN A 68 -4.17 9.55 7.53
CA ASN A 68 -4.39 10.10 8.86
C ASN A 68 -4.84 11.58 8.80
N ALA A 69 -4.27 12.38 7.88
CA ALA A 69 -4.68 13.77 7.69
C ALA A 69 -6.14 13.86 7.25
N VAL A 70 -6.55 13.06 6.27
CA VAL A 70 -7.95 13.05 5.81
C VAL A 70 -8.91 12.52 6.85
N ALA A 71 -8.54 11.47 7.59
CA ALA A 71 -9.38 10.98 8.68
C ALA A 71 -9.62 12.07 9.76
N ARG A 72 -8.59 12.87 10.07
CA ARG A 72 -8.70 14.02 10.99
C ARG A 72 -9.61 15.11 10.42
N GLU A 73 -9.40 15.48 9.16
CA GLU A 73 -10.22 16.49 8.48
C GLU A 73 -11.67 16.05 8.38
N ALA A 74 -11.95 14.77 8.16
CA ALA A 74 -13.30 14.21 8.11
C ALA A 74 -13.95 14.01 9.49
N GLY A 75 -13.19 14.09 10.59
CA GLY A 75 -13.70 13.81 11.92
C GLY A 75 -13.87 12.32 12.23
N ILE A 76 -13.23 11.43 11.46
CA ILE A 76 -13.26 9.97 11.61
C ILE A 76 -11.91 9.39 12.10
N GLU A 77 -11.06 10.23 12.69
CA GLU A 77 -9.74 9.81 13.18
C GLU A 77 -9.84 8.62 14.15
N SER A 78 -10.84 8.59 15.03
CA SER A 78 -11.04 7.50 15.99
C SER A 78 -11.22 6.14 15.34
N GLN A 79 -11.85 6.09 14.16
CA GLN A 79 -12.16 4.87 13.42
C GLN A 79 -10.96 4.42 12.58
N ILE A 80 -10.26 5.36 11.96
CA ILE A 80 -9.19 5.06 11.00
C ILE A 80 -7.83 4.85 11.68
N LYS A 81 -7.55 5.58 12.76
CA LYS A 81 -6.24 5.53 13.43
C LYS A 81 -5.83 4.13 13.91
N PRO A 82 -6.73 3.29 14.45
CA PRO A 82 -6.39 1.90 14.76
C PRO A 82 -5.88 1.14 13.52
N VAL A 83 -6.53 1.29 12.37
CA VAL A 83 -6.13 0.59 11.15
C VAL A 83 -4.77 1.07 10.66
N LEU A 84 -4.53 2.39 10.63
CA LEU A 84 -3.21 2.94 10.27
C LEU A 84 -2.10 2.50 11.22
N LYS A 85 -2.43 2.23 12.50
CA LYS A 85 -1.46 1.68 13.44
C LYS A 85 -1.07 0.24 13.12
N ILE A 86 -1.98 -0.57 12.57
CA ILE A 86 -1.62 -1.92 12.09
C ILE A 86 -0.66 -1.83 10.91
N ALA A 87 -0.92 -0.95 9.94
CA ALA A 87 0.01 -0.73 8.84
C ALA A 87 1.39 -0.29 9.35
N GLU A 88 1.46 0.60 10.34
CA GLU A 88 2.72 0.97 11.00
C GLU A 88 3.38 -0.23 11.73
N GLN A 89 2.56 -1.08 12.36
CA GLN A 89 3.03 -2.26 13.10
C GLN A 89 3.70 -3.27 12.17
N TYR A 90 3.22 -3.46 10.94
CA TYR A 90 3.84 -4.40 9.99
C TYR A 90 5.34 -4.11 9.79
N PHE A 91 5.73 -2.84 9.73
CA PHE A 91 7.15 -2.44 9.60
C PHE A 91 7.92 -2.55 10.92
N ALA A 92 7.28 -2.21 12.04
CA ALA A 92 7.93 -2.19 13.34
C ALA A 92 8.15 -3.60 13.93
N GLN A 93 7.22 -4.51 13.65
CA GLN A 93 7.20 -5.90 14.10
C GLN A 93 6.68 -6.76 12.96
N PRO A 94 7.55 -7.16 12.01
CA PRO A 94 7.18 -8.07 10.93
C PRO A 94 6.51 -9.33 11.46
N LEU A 95 5.51 -9.82 10.72
CA LEU A 95 4.83 -11.06 11.07
C LEU A 95 5.85 -12.22 11.05
N PRO A 96 5.73 -13.24 11.92
CA PRO A 96 6.67 -14.37 11.93
C PRO A 96 6.78 -15.10 10.58
N LEU A 97 5.74 -15.04 9.74
CA LEU A 97 5.75 -15.59 8.38
C LEU A 97 6.67 -14.82 7.41
N LEU A 98 7.12 -13.62 7.78
CA LEU A 98 8.05 -12.76 7.03
C LEU A 98 9.53 -12.97 7.47
N ASP A 99 9.78 -13.89 8.42
CA ASP A 99 11.14 -14.20 8.87
C ASP A 99 12.00 -14.73 7.71
N GLY A 100 13.09 -14.03 7.39
CA GLY A 100 14.10 -14.47 6.43
C GLY A 100 14.28 -13.62 5.17
N HIS A 101 13.50 -12.54 5.01
CA HIS A 101 13.63 -11.62 3.86
C HIS A 101 14.31 -10.30 4.28
N PRO A 102 15.65 -10.18 4.20
CA PRO A 102 16.32 -8.92 4.56
C PRO A 102 16.23 -7.88 3.43
N GLY A 103 16.35 -6.60 3.80
CA GLY A 103 16.45 -5.49 2.85
C GLY A 103 15.12 -5.16 2.17
N LEU A 104 15.17 -4.74 0.90
CA LEU A 104 13.97 -4.35 0.16
C LEU A 104 13.04 -5.52 -0.19
N GLU A 105 13.55 -6.76 -0.15
CA GLU A 105 12.74 -7.96 -0.39
C GLU A 105 11.69 -8.14 0.72
N GLY A 106 12.09 -8.08 2.00
CA GLY A 106 11.12 -8.16 3.10
C GLY A 106 10.20 -6.95 3.14
N LEU A 107 10.77 -5.75 2.94
CA LEU A 107 9.98 -4.51 2.91
C LEU A 107 8.91 -4.48 1.82
N LEU A 108 9.05 -5.28 0.75
CA LEU A 108 8.00 -5.44 -0.25
C LEU A 108 6.75 -6.10 0.36
N ASP A 109 6.93 -7.11 1.20
CA ASP A 109 5.83 -7.81 1.87
C ASP A 109 5.12 -6.88 2.88
N GLU A 110 5.89 -6.15 3.70
CA GLU A 110 5.31 -5.16 4.63
C GLU A 110 4.60 -4.01 3.90
N ALA A 111 5.17 -3.55 2.78
CA ALA A 111 4.54 -2.53 1.95
C ALA A 111 3.25 -3.05 1.32
N TYR A 112 3.24 -4.31 0.86
CA TYR A 112 2.04 -4.94 0.32
C TYR A 112 0.93 -5.02 1.36
N LEU A 113 1.23 -5.49 2.57
CA LEU A 113 0.28 -5.52 3.67
C LEU A 113 -0.31 -4.13 3.99
N ALA A 114 0.53 -3.09 4.04
CA ALA A 114 0.07 -1.73 4.32
C ALA A 114 -0.82 -1.16 3.21
N HIS A 115 -0.44 -1.35 1.95
CA HIS A 115 -1.23 -0.89 0.80
C HIS A 115 -2.55 -1.66 0.70
N ARG A 116 -2.54 -2.98 0.89
CA ARG A 116 -3.74 -3.82 0.88
C ARG A 116 -4.70 -3.45 2.00
N LEU A 117 -4.19 -3.19 3.21
CA LEU A 117 -5.00 -2.74 4.34
C LEU A 117 -5.72 -1.41 4.04
N VAL A 118 -5.02 -0.45 3.44
CA VAL A 118 -5.61 0.83 3.05
C VAL A 118 -6.63 0.67 1.90
N GLU A 119 -6.36 -0.21 0.93
CA GLU A 119 -7.28 -0.54 -0.15
C GLU A 119 -8.58 -1.15 0.37
N GLU A 120 -8.49 -2.13 1.28
CA GLU A 120 -9.67 -2.77 1.88
C GLU A 120 -10.50 -1.79 2.74
N VAL A 121 -9.85 -0.89 3.50
CA VAL A 121 -10.57 0.20 4.19
C VAL A 121 -11.29 1.10 3.19
N ASN A 122 -10.63 1.47 2.09
CA ASN A 122 -11.25 2.27 1.04
C ASN A 122 -12.48 1.56 0.46
N ASP A 123 -12.39 0.26 0.18
CA ASP A 123 -13.50 -0.54 -0.36
C ASP A 123 -14.67 -0.64 0.60
N LEU A 124 -14.41 -0.78 1.91
CA LEU A 124 -15.45 -0.70 2.94
C LEU A 124 -16.15 0.67 2.93
N TYR A 125 -15.40 1.76 2.86
CA TYR A 125 -15.98 3.10 2.80
C TYR A 125 -16.76 3.33 1.50
N ILE A 126 -16.29 2.83 0.35
CA ILE A 126 -17.05 2.86 -0.91
C ILE A 126 -18.36 2.07 -0.74
N LYS A 127 -18.30 0.85 -0.20
CA LYS A 127 -19.46 -0.02 -0.02
C LYS A 127 -20.53 0.60 0.87
N HIS A 128 -20.14 1.22 2.00
CA HIS A 128 -21.08 1.79 2.95
C HIS A 128 -21.52 3.21 2.56
N LEU A 129 -20.61 4.02 1.99
CA LEU A 129 -20.80 5.46 1.85
C LEU A 129 -20.92 5.94 0.40
N GLY A 130 -20.55 5.11 -0.57
CA GLY A 130 -20.55 5.41 -2.00
C GLY A 130 -19.31 6.17 -2.48
N GLN A 131 -18.30 6.36 -1.61
CA GLN A 131 -17.10 7.13 -1.92
C GLN A 131 -15.87 6.62 -1.13
N PRO A 132 -14.65 6.69 -1.70
CA PRO A 132 -13.42 6.24 -1.06
C PRO A 132 -12.87 7.24 -0.04
N LEU A 133 -12.24 6.73 1.02
CA LEU A 133 -11.49 7.55 1.99
C LEU A 133 -10.29 8.25 1.33
N ILE A 134 -9.56 7.53 0.48
CA ILE A 134 -8.41 8.01 -0.26
C ILE A 134 -8.65 7.70 -1.74
N PRO A 135 -8.73 8.70 -2.64
CA PRO A 135 -9.00 8.46 -4.06
C PRO A 135 -7.70 8.12 -4.82
N LEU A 136 -6.93 7.16 -4.29
CA LEU A 136 -5.71 6.65 -4.91
C LEU A 136 -5.99 5.28 -5.53
N ASP A 137 -5.79 5.18 -6.84
CA ASP A 137 -5.84 3.90 -7.55
C ASP A 137 -4.51 3.15 -7.33
N MET A 138 -4.54 2.23 -6.37
CA MET A 138 -3.43 1.32 -6.03
C MET A 138 -3.56 -0.04 -6.69
N THR A 139 -4.70 -0.36 -7.31
CA THR A 139 -5.05 -1.72 -7.73
C THR A 139 -4.01 -2.31 -8.69
N VAL A 140 -3.53 -1.53 -9.67
CA VAL A 140 -2.50 -2.01 -10.60
C VAL A 140 -1.17 -2.24 -9.87
N ALA A 141 -0.76 -1.33 -8.98
CA ALA A 141 0.48 -1.48 -8.23
C ALA A 141 0.43 -2.68 -7.28
N ASN A 142 -0.69 -2.85 -6.57
CA ASN A 142 -0.94 -3.98 -5.70
C ASN A 142 -0.92 -5.30 -6.47
N LEU A 143 -1.53 -5.36 -7.65
CA LEU A 143 -1.49 -6.56 -8.49
C LEU A 143 -0.07 -6.91 -8.95
N ILE A 144 0.73 -5.92 -9.33
CA ILE A 144 2.14 -6.17 -9.70
C ILE A 144 2.92 -6.67 -8.47
N ALA A 145 2.76 -6.01 -7.32
CA ALA A 145 3.41 -6.44 -6.08
C ALA A 145 3.00 -7.86 -5.67
N HIS A 146 1.71 -8.20 -5.73
CA HIS A 146 1.17 -9.55 -5.50
C HIS A 146 1.86 -10.59 -6.38
N GLN A 147 2.03 -10.31 -7.67
CA GLN A 147 2.73 -11.20 -8.60
C GLN A 147 4.22 -11.34 -8.28
N LEU A 148 4.88 -10.27 -7.85
CA LEU A 148 6.30 -10.30 -7.48
C LEU A 148 6.56 -11.06 -6.18
N ILE A 149 5.67 -10.93 -5.20
CA ILE A 149 5.67 -11.69 -3.94
C ILE A 149 5.37 -13.17 -4.21
N GLY A 150 4.51 -13.43 -5.20
CA GLY A 150 4.11 -14.76 -5.63
C GLY A 150 2.74 -15.14 -5.04
N GLU A 151 1.89 -15.69 -5.91
CA GLU A 151 0.47 -15.90 -5.66
C GLU A 151 0.16 -16.62 -4.35
N ALA A 152 0.85 -17.72 -4.04
CA ALA A 152 0.58 -18.51 -2.85
C ALA A 152 0.88 -17.77 -1.54
N PHE A 153 1.88 -16.89 -1.54
CA PHE A 153 2.26 -16.13 -0.35
C PHE A 153 1.47 -14.83 -0.25
N ALA A 154 1.30 -14.11 -1.36
CA ALA A 154 0.49 -12.90 -1.40
C ALA A 154 -0.97 -13.17 -0.97
N ASN A 155 -1.55 -14.32 -1.33
CA ASN A 155 -2.88 -14.72 -0.84
C ASN A 155 -2.92 -14.94 0.68
N GLN A 156 -1.83 -15.38 1.32
CA GLN A 156 -1.77 -15.49 2.78
C GLN A 156 -1.72 -14.11 3.45
N LEU A 157 -1.02 -13.16 2.82
CA LEU A 157 -0.99 -11.76 3.26
C LEU A 157 -2.38 -11.12 3.13
N ASP A 158 -3.11 -11.40 2.04
CA ASP A 158 -4.49 -10.93 1.84
C ASP A 158 -5.42 -11.44 2.95
N GLU A 159 -5.37 -12.74 3.27
CA GLU A 159 -6.16 -13.31 4.37
C GLU A 159 -5.80 -12.70 5.72
N ALA A 160 -4.51 -12.43 5.98
CA ALA A 160 -4.08 -11.75 7.21
C ALA A 160 -4.65 -10.33 7.33
N VAL A 161 -4.75 -9.61 6.21
CA VAL A 161 -5.37 -8.27 6.15
C VAL A 161 -6.87 -8.35 6.39
N HIS A 162 -7.58 -9.26 5.74
CA HIS A 162 -9.02 -9.45 5.95
C HIS A 162 -9.33 -9.77 7.42
N HIS A 163 -8.59 -10.70 8.03
CA HIS A 163 -8.76 -11.04 9.44
C HIS A 163 -8.51 -9.84 10.36
N ALA A 164 -7.45 -9.05 10.10
CA ALA A 164 -7.17 -7.86 10.89
C ALA A 164 -8.28 -6.82 10.81
N LEU A 165 -8.91 -6.66 9.64
CA LEU A 165 -10.02 -5.70 9.46
C LEU A 165 -11.32 -6.17 10.08
N ASP A 166 -11.68 -7.45 9.93
CA ASP A 166 -12.89 -8.03 10.53
C ASP A 166 -12.90 -7.89 12.05
N GLU A 167 -11.73 -7.97 12.70
CA GLU A 167 -11.60 -7.78 14.15
C GLU A 167 -11.74 -6.31 14.58
N MET A 168 -11.52 -5.35 13.68
CA MET A 168 -11.38 -3.93 14.01
C MET A 168 -12.55 -3.06 13.57
N LEU A 169 -13.13 -3.33 12.40
CA LEU A 169 -14.20 -2.55 11.80
C LEU A 169 -15.49 -3.36 11.87
N ASN A 170 -16.33 -3.04 12.84
CA ASN A 170 -17.71 -3.53 12.94
C ASN A 170 -18.70 -2.52 12.32
N ASP A 171 -19.97 -2.90 12.18
CA ASP A 171 -21.02 -2.00 11.67
C ASP A 171 -21.13 -0.68 12.47
N GLU A 172 -20.79 -0.69 13.77
CA GLU A 172 -20.77 0.52 14.61
C GLU A 172 -19.65 1.50 14.22
N SER A 173 -18.58 1.02 13.58
CA SER A 173 -17.50 1.86 13.05
C SER A 173 -17.99 2.77 11.91
N PHE A 174 -19.12 2.39 11.28
CA PHE A 174 -19.80 3.15 10.23
C PHE A 174 -21.09 3.84 10.72
N ALA A 175 -21.19 4.16 12.02
CA ALA A 175 -22.35 4.83 12.59
C ALA A 175 -22.69 6.17 11.88
N VAL A 176 -23.98 6.49 11.80
CA VAL A 176 -24.53 7.59 10.97
C VAL A 176 -23.87 8.95 11.21
N GLU A 177 -23.50 9.30 12.44
CA GLU A 177 -22.91 10.61 12.77
C GLU A 177 -21.49 10.79 12.18
N SER A 178 -20.65 9.75 12.19
CA SER A 178 -19.31 9.80 11.57
C SER A 178 -19.42 9.82 10.05
N VAL A 179 -20.43 9.13 9.51
CA VAL A 179 -20.73 9.04 8.09
C VAL A 179 -21.24 10.36 7.51
N ASP A 180 -22.14 11.05 8.20
CA ASP A 180 -22.69 12.33 7.74
C ASP A 180 -21.62 13.43 7.78
N ALA A 181 -20.79 13.46 8.84
CA ALA A 181 -19.65 14.37 8.92
C ALA A 181 -18.64 14.15 7.78
N TYR A 182 -18.37 12.90 7.43
CA TYR A 182 -17.50 12.53 6.32
C TYR A 182 -18.12 12.93 4.96
N ARG A 183 -19.41 12.67 4.74
CA ARG A 183 -20.13 13.05 3.51
C ARG A 183 -20.16 14.56 3.27
N GLU A 184 -20.49 15.35 4.28
CA GLU A 184 -20.57 16.82 4.14
C GLU A 184 -19.20 17.44 3.83
N ARG A 185 -18.11 16.90 4.40
CA ARG A 185 -16.76 17.44 4.20
C ARG A 185 -16.12 17.04 2.87
N LEU A 186 -16.42 15.87 2.32
CA LEU A 186 -15.89 15.46 1.01
C LEU A 186 -16.53 16.17 -0.18
N THR A 187 -17.74 16.72 -0.03
CA THR A 187 -18.31 17.63 -1.02
C THR A 187 -17.55 18.96 -1.14
N SER A 188 -16.55 19.22 -0.28
CA SER A 188 -15.69 20.39 -0.38
C SER A 188 -14.61 20.21 -1.48
N PRO A 189 -14.43 21.19 -2.38
CA PRO A 189 -13.46 21.10 -3.49
C PRO A 189 -11.99 20.92 -3.07
N GLU A 190 -11.64 21.29 -1.84
CA GLU A 190 -10.25 21.36 -1.35
C GLU A 190 -9.66 19.97 -1.08
N THR A 191 -10.46 19.04 -0.55
CA THR A 191 -10.01 17.68 -0.23
C THR A 191 -9.74 16.88 -1.50
N GLY A 192 -10.58 16.98 -2.52
CA GLY A 192 -10.35 16.30 -3.82
C GLY A 192 -9.12 16.83 -4.58
N ALA A 193 -8.79 18.11 -4.43
CA ALA A 193 -7.64 18.73 -5.09
C ALA A 193 -6.30 18.34 -4.45
N ALA A 194 -6.28 18.04 -3.14
CA ALA A 194 -5.10 17.52 -2.46
C ALA A 194 -4.65 16.17 -3.06
N TRP A 195 -5.61 15.30 -3.38
CA TRP A 195 -5.36 13.95 -3.87
C TRP A 195 -5.17 13.81 -5.36
N SER A 196 -5.78 14.69 -6.17
CA SER A 196 -5.58 14.68 -7.64
C SER A 196 -4.11 14.90 -8.06
N ARG A 197 -3.27 15.37 -7.14
CA ARG A 197 -1.82 15.55 -7.33
C ARG A 197 -1.01 14.32 -6.96
N TRP A 198 -1.62 13.31 -6.34
CA TRP A 198 -0.92 12.09 -5.99
C TRP A 198 -0.72 11.24 -7.22
N PRO A 199 0.53 10.91 -7.58
CA PRO A 199 0.76 10.19 -8.79
C PRO A 199 0.38 8.72 -8.69
N CYS A 200 -0.23 8.19 -9.76
CA CYS A 200 -0.37 6.75 -9.95
C CYS A 200 1.01 6.14 -10.22
N LEU A 201 1.52 5.35 -9.28
CA LEU A 201 2.87 4.81 -9.27
C LEU A 201 3.21 4.02 -10.53
N SER A 202 2.34 3.07 -10.90
CA SER A 202 2.55 2.21 -12.07
C SER A 202 2.61 3.04 -13.36
N LYS A 203 1.71 4.02 -13.50
CA LYS A 203 1.71 4.95 -14.65
C LYS A 203 2.97 5.82 -14.71
N GLN A 204 3.49 6.29 -13.58
CA GLN A 204 4.74 7.07 -13.56
C GLN A 204 5.96 6.27 -14.02
N LEU A 205 5.98 4.97 -13.70
CA LEU A 205 7.08 4.09 -14.03
C LEU A 205 6.89 3.35 -15.35
N GLY A 206 5.80 3.61 -16.08
CA GLY A 206 5.47 2.96 -17.34
C GLY A 206 5.13 1.48 -17.19
N VAL A 207 4.73 1.05 -15.98
CA VAL A 207 4.30 -0.32 -15.69
C VAL A 207 2.77 -0.34 -15.70
N GLY A 208 2.16 -1.29 -16.39
CA GLY A 208 0.70 -1.32 -16.56
C GLY A 208 0.14 -2.71 -16.83
N LEU A 209 -1.17 -2.78 -16.98
CA LEU A 209 -1.89 -3.99 -17.41
C LEU A 209 -2.40 -3.80 -18.83
N ASN A 210 -2.25 -4.82 -19.67
CA ASN A 210 -2.97 -4.92 -20.93
C ASN A 210 -4.32 -5.63 -20.66
N LEU A 211 -5.42 -4.89 -20.74
CA LEU A 211 -6.79 -5.37 -20.52
C LEU A 211 -7.53 -5.54 -21.85
#